data_AF-A0A9P2TCF9-F1
#
_entry.id   AF-A0A9P2TCF9-F1
#
_cell.length_a   1.000
_cell.length_b   1.000
_cell.length_c   1.000
_cell.angle_alpha   90.00
_cell.angle_beta   90.00
_cell.angle_gamma   90.00
#
_symmetry.space_group_name_H-M   'P 1'
#
loop_
_entity.id
_entity.type
_entity.pdbx_description
1 polymer ?
#
loop_
_entity_poly.entity_id
_entity_poly.type
_entity_poly.pdbx_seq_one_letter_code
_entity_poly.pdbx_strand_id
1 'polypeptide(L)'
;MRARQVLRREGDTPRRHHHEFTNVVLRAITFHLGPRFFTLARDRQLAEGLRGAWQRTGDALPAEQRLSSAGLTTIFTVRGTLEAAVVVLPQPMRPGEAYLVCGIRDNDPFHGPGDPDFYVLEADRTFRGSSTEPRTRLIRWTRDGRSLDLGEGPLPEVGAMLDAIIRVMSIGS
;
A
#
# COMPACT_ATOMS: atom_id res chain seq x y z
N MET A 1 -30.41 -1.35 10.22
CA MET A 1 -29.74 -0.58 9.14
C MET A 1 -29.43 -1.54 8.00
N ARG A 2 -29.98 -1.33 6.80
CA ARG A 2 -29.65 -2.17 5.64
C ARG A 2 -28.30 -1.71 5.09
N ALA A 3 -27.33 -2.62 5.03
CA ALA A 3 -26.10 -2.43 4.27
C ALA A 3 -26.48 -2.13 2.82
N ARG A 4 -26.20 -0.91 2.35
CA ARG A 4 -26.27 -0.59 0.93
C ARG A 4 -25.19 -1.43 0.24
N GLN A 5 -25.60 -2.52 -0.42
CA GLN A 5 -24.76 -3.17 -1.42
C GLN A 5 -24.50 -2.13 -2.52
N VAL A 6 -23.32 -1.54 -2.50
CA VAL A 6 -22.83 -0.72 -3.60
C VAL A 6 -22.62 -1.68 -4.78
N LEU A 7 -23.47 -1.54 -5.80
CA LEU A 7 -23.39 -2.33 -7.03
C LEU A 7 -22.03 -2.04 -7.69
N ARG A 8 -21.10 -3.01 -7.66
CA ARG A 8 -19.82 -2.90 -8.38
C ARG A 8 -20.10 -2.84 -9.88
N ARG A 9 -19.68 -1.77 -10.55
CA ARG A 9 -19.82 -1.61 -12.01
C ARG A 9 -18.64 -2.25 -12.74
N GLU A 10 -18.82 -2.58 -14.02
CA GLU A 10 -17.69 -2.85 -14.92
C GLU A 10 -16.75 -1.63 -14.90
N GLY A 11 -15.51 -1.84 -14.46
CA GLY A 11 -14.54 -0.78 -14.19
C GLY A 11 -14.14 -0.59 -12.72
N ASP A 12 -14.87 -1.21 -11.78
CA ASP A 12 -14.53 -1.20 -10.34
C ASP A 12 -13.59 -2.35 -9.93
N THR A 13 -13.21 -3.22 -10.87
CA THR A 13 -12.21 -4.27 -10.62
C THR A 13 -10.81 -3.71 -10.84
N PRO A 14 -9.92 -3.74 -9.82
CA PRO A 14 -8.55 -3.28 -9.96
C PRO A 14 -7.83 -4.05 -11.08
N ARG A 15 -6.96 -3.36 -11.81
CA ARG A 15 -6.14 -4.00 -12.85
C ARG A 15 -5.31 -5.10 -12.21
N ARG A 16 -5.40 -6.31 -12.76
CA ARG A 16 -4.83 -7.53 -12.16
C ARG A 16 -3.35 -7.37 -11.82
N HIS A 17 -2.54 -6.84 -12.74
CA HIS A 17 -1.12 -6.61 -12.50
C HIS A 17 -0.86 -5.75 -11.26
N HIS A 18 -1.57 -4.62 -11.13
CA HIS A 18 -1.44 -3.73 -9.98
C HIS A 18 -1.84 -4.45 -8.68
N HIS A 19 -2.95 -5.18 -8.71
CA HIS A 19 -3.46 -5.92 -7.56
C HIS A 19 -2.50 -7.02 -7.09
N GLU A 20 -2.04 -7.87 -8.02
CA GLU A 20 -1.10 -8.98 -7.74
C GLU A 20 0.23 -8.44 -7.22
N PHE A 21 0.78 -7.39 -7.85
CA PHE A 21 2.02 -6.80 -7.38
C PHE A 21 1.86 -6.25 -5.96
N THR A 22 0.82 -5.47 -5.70
CA THR A 22 0.66 -4.77 -4.41
C THR A 22 0.36 -5.74 -3.28
N ASN A 23 -0.67 -6.57 -3.44
CA ASN A 23 -1.25 -7.33 -2.34
C ASN A 23 -0.62 -8.70 -2.17
N VAL A 24 0.05 -9.24 -3.20
CA VAL A 24 0.71 -10.56 -3.13
C VAL A 24 2.22 -10.38 -3.09
N VAL A 25 2.81 -9.83 -4.15
CA VAL A 25 4.28 -9.82 -4.32
C VAL A 25 4.96 -8.84 -3.37
N LEU A 26 4.55 -7.58 -3.35
CA LEU A 26 5.14 -6.55 -2.50
C LEU A 26 4.92 -6.88 -1.02
N ARG A 27 3.72 -7.33 -0.65
CA ARG A 27 3.44 -7.84 0.70
C ARG A 27 4.42 -8.94 1.10
N ALA A 28 4.58 -9.97 0.26
CA ALA A 28 5.52 -11.06 0.53
C ALA A 28 6.97 -10.55 0.64
N ILE A 29 7.40 -9.65 -0.23
CA ILE A 29 8.73 -9.02 -0.19
C ILE A 29 8.95 -8.28 1.12
N THR A 30 7.99 -7.44 1.56
CA THR A 30 8.12 -6.67 2.80
C THR A 30 8.29 -7.60 4.00
N PHE A 31 7.44 -8.61 4.13
CA PHE A 31 7.52 -9.53 5.27
C PHE A 31 8.71 -10.49 5.21
N HIS A 32 9.16 -10.88 4.02
CA HIS A 32 10.31 -11.76 3.83
C HIS A 32 11.64 -11.04 4.09
N LEU A 33 11.76 -9.79 3.64
CA LEU A 33 12.96 -8.99 3.88
C LEU A 33 13.00 -8.42 5.31
N GLY A 34 11.83 -8.22 5.94
CA GLY A 34 11.73 -7.73 7.32
C GLY A 34 12.55 -6.45 7.51
N PRO A 35 13.47 -6.41 8.50
CA PRO A 35 14.38 -5.29 8.72
C PRO A 35 15.18 -4.81 7.50
N ARG A 36 15.52 -5.73 6.58
CA ARG A 36 16.30 -5.41 5.38
C ARG A 36 15.50 -4.55 4.40
N PHE A 37 14.16 -4.63 4.41
CA PHE A 37 13.30 -3.80 3.57
C PHE A 37 13.55 -2.29 3.82
N PHE A 38 13.62 -1.89 5.08
CA PHE A 38 13.89 -0.52 5.50
C PHE A 38 15.31 -0.07 5.19
N THR A 39 16.29 -0.98 5.36
CA THR A 39 17.69 -0.69 5.00
C THR A 39 17.80 -0.38 3.52
N LEU A 40 17.21 -1.21 2.65
CA LEU A 40 17.19 -0.97 1.21
C LEU A 40 16.45 0.31 0.82
N ALA A 41 15.37 0.66 1.53
CA ALA A 41 14.65 1.91 1.29
C ALA A 41 15.51 3.13 1.65
N ARG A 42 16.14 3.10 2.83
CA ARG A 42 17.05 4.15 3.32
C ARG A 42 18.23 4.36 2.38
N ASP A 43 18.82 3.27 1.91
CA ASP A 43 19.98 3.27 1.02
C ASP A 43 19.59 3.52 -0.45
N ARG A 44 18.31 3.79 -0.73
CA ARG A 44 17.74 4.07 -2.06
C ARG A 44 17.92 2.95 -3.09
N GLN A 45 18.03 1.71 -2.62
CA GLN A 45 18.21 0.50 -3.45
C GLN A 45 16.90 -0.27 -3.66
N LEU A 46 15.88 -0.03 -2.81
CA LEU A 46 14.63 -0.79 -2.84
C LEU A 46 13.85 -0.62 -4.16
N ALA A 47 13.75 0.61 -4.69
CA ALA A 47 12.96 0.90 -5.89
C ALA A 47 13.38 0.05 -7.09
N GLU A 48 14.68 -0.19 -7.29
CA GLU A 48 15.16 -0.97 -8.43
C GLU A 48 14.75 -2.45 -8.33
N GLY A 49 14.90 -3.03 -7.14
CA GLY A 49 14.41 -4.39 -6.88
C GLY A 49 12.91 -4.52 -7.09
N LEU A 50 12.14 -3.50 -6.70
CA LEU A 50 10.69 -3.47 -6.89
C LEU A 50 10.27 -3.29 -8.35
N ARG A 51 11.01 -2.53 -9.18
CA ARG A 51 10.76 -2.48 -10.64
C ARG A 51 10.97 -3.83 -11.30
N GLY A 52 12.02 -4.56 -10.91
CA GLY A 52 12.23 -5.93 -11.37
C GLY A 52 11.11 -6.88 -10.94
N ALA A 53 10.61 -6.74 -9.70
CA ALA A 53 9.47 -7.52 -9.22
C ALA A 53 8.16 -7.16 -9.95
N TRP A 54 7.92 -5.88 -10.22
CA TRP A 54 6.80 -5.40 -11.03
C TRP A 54 6.82 -6.03 -12.42
N GLN A 55 7.96 -5.97 -13.11
CA GLN A 55 8.08 -6.57 -14.45
C GLN A 55 7.76 -8.07 -14.43
N ARG A 56 8.32 -8.83 -13.47
CA ARG A 56 8.04 -10.26 -13.33
C ARG A 56 6.57 -10.58 -13.06
N THR A 57 5.88 -9.75 -12.25
CA THR A 57 4.43 -9.88 -12.05
C THR A 57 3.68 -9.68 -13.36
N GLY A 58 4.07 -8.68 -14.16
CA GLY A 58 3.48 -8.44 -15.48
C GLY A 58 3.74 -9.56 -16.48
N ASP A 59 4.93 -10.16 -16.47
CA ASP A 59 5.30 -11.22 -17.41
C ASP A 59 4.47 -12.49 -17.21
N ALA A 60 3.98 -12.74 -15.98
CA ALA A 60 3.05 -13.82 -15.67
C ALA A 60 1.60 -13.57 -16.16
N LEU A 61 1.34 -12.42 -16.78
CA LEU A 61 0.03 -12.00 -17.26
C LEU A 61 0.01 -11.84 -18.79
N PRO A 62 -1.19 -11.93 -19.41
CA PRO A 62 -1.38 -11.55 -20.81
C PRO A 62 -0.89 -10.12 -21.08
N ALA A 63 -0.37 -9.88 -22.29
CA ALA A 63 0.27 -8.62 -22.65
C ALA A 63 -0.64 -7.40 -22.42
N GLU A 64 -1.95 -7.56 -22.62
CA GLU A 64 -2.98 -6.52 -22.50
C GLU A 64 -3.23 -6.11 -21.03
N GLN A 65 -2.81 -6.94 -20.08
CA GLN A 65 -2.93 -6.68 -18.65
C GLN A 65 -1.64 -6.12 -18.05
N ARG A 66 -0.55 -6.06 -18.82
CA ARG A 66 0.73 -5.54 -18.36
C ARG A 66 0.65 -4.02 -18.24
N LEU A 67 1.35 -3.50 -17.24
CA LEU A 67 1.32 -2.10 -16.87
C LEU A 67 2.75 -1.60 -16.78
N SER A 68 2.98 -0.36 -17.18
CA SER A 68 4.26 0.31 -16.99
C SER A 68 4.55 0.50 -15.51
N SER A 69 5.82 0.40 -15.12
CA SER A 69 6.30 0.76 -13.77
C SER A 69 6.50 2.27 -13.60
N ALA A 70 6.06 3.10 -14.56
CA ALA A 70 6.17 4.54 -14.48
C ALA A 70 5.47 5.08 -13.22
N GLY A 71 6.19 5.90 -12.45
CA GLY A 71 5.74 6.41 -11.15
C GLY A 71 6.15 5.53 -9.96
N LEU A 72 6.63 4.30 -10.18
CA LEU A 72 7.09 3.43 -9.09
C LEU A 72 8.40 3.96 -8.48
N THR A 73 8.34 4.35 -7.22
CA THR A 73 9.49 4.83 -6.44
C THR A 73 9.35 4.46 -4.96
N THR A 74 10.38 4.72 -4.16
CA THR A 74 10.40 4.43 -2.73
C THR A 74 10.93 5.62 -1.94
N ILE A 75 10.34 5.85 -0.77
CA ILE A 75 10.71 6.92 0.16
C ILE A 75 10.94 6.28 1.52
N PHE A 76 12.06 6.58 2.16
CA PHE A 76 12.32 6.24 3.55
C PHE A 76 12.17 7.48 4.42
N THR A 77 11.47 7.37 5.54
CA THR A 77 11.31 8.45 6.50
C THR A 77 11.17 7.90 7.92
N VAL A 78 11.49 8.75 8.89
CA VAL A 78 11.40 8.44 10.32
C VAL A 78 10.49 9.45 11.02
N ARG A 79 9.71 8.96 12.00
CA ARG A 79 8.82 9.76 12.86
C ARG A 79 8.94 9.24 14.30
N GLY A 80 9.74 9.90 15.13
CA GLY A 80 10.10 9.37 16.45
C GLY A 80 10.93 8.09 16.32
N THR A 81 10.53 7.01 16.98
CA THR A 81 11.14 5.67 16.84
C THR A 81 10.59 4.88 15.65
N LEU A 82 9.56 5.40 14.99
CA LEU A 82 8.84 4.73 13.91
C LEU A 82 9.56 4.96 12.58
N GLU A 83 10.08 3.89 12.00
CA GLU A 83 10.65 3.88 10.66
C GLU A 83 9.57 3.50 9.64
N ALA A 84 9.53 4.24 8.53
CA ALA A 84 8.61 3.99 7.44
C ALA A 84 9.35 3.88 6.11
N ALA A 85 9.10 2.77 5.40
CA ALA A 85 9.50 2.56 4.02
C ALA A 85 8.23 2.57 3.16
N VAL A 86 8.05 3.66 2.42
CA VAL A 86 6.88 3.92 1.59
C VAL A 86 7.20 3.63 0.14
N VAL A 87 6.38 2.81 -0.50
CA VAL A 87 6.40 2.57 -1.94
C VAL A 87 5.30 3.41 -2.56
N VAL A 88 5.67 4.27 -3.51
CA VAL A 88 4.73 4.99 -4.35
C VAL A 88 4.45 4.12 -5.58
N LEU A 89 3.18 3.82 -5.84
CA LEU A 89 2.76 2.93 -6.92
C LEU A 89 2.44 3.74 -8.19
N PRO A 90 2.44 3.11 -9.37
CA PRO A 90 1.89 3.72 -10.57
C PRO A 90 0.45 4.20 -10.34
N GLN A 91 0.09 5.34 -10.95
CA GLN A 91 -1.20 6.01 -10.70
C GLN A 91 -2.39 5.03 -10.77
N PRO A 92 -3.20 4.93 -9.70
CA PRO A 92 -4.40 4.11 -9.73
C PRO A 92 -5.45 4.75 -10.64
N MET A 93 -6.11 3.91 -11.43
CA MET A 93 -7.18 4.29 -12.37
C MET A 93 -8.53 3.73 -11.94
N ARG A 94 -8.54 2.71 -11.08
CA ARG A 94 -9.74 2.00 -10.64
C ARG A 94 -9.79 1.90 -9.11
N PRO A 95 -10.99 1.86 -8.51
CA PRO A 95 -11.13 1.54 -7.09
C PRO A 95 -10.43 0.22 -6.73
N GLY A 96 -9.85 0.15 -5.53
CA GLY A 96 -9.07 -0.99 -5.03
C GLY A 96 -7.64 -1.07 -5.56
N GLU A 97 -7.18 -0.08 -6.34
CA GLU A 97 -5.76 0.07 -6.70
C GLU A 97 -5.06 1.01 -5.72
N ALA A 98 -3.83 0.69 -5.32
CA ALA A 98 -3.11 1.45 -4.32
C ALA A 98 -2.41 2.69 -4.89
N TYR A 99 -2.48 3.81 -4.16
CA TYR A 99 -1.59 4.95 -4.35
C TYR A 99 -0.23 4.68 -3.69
N LEU A 100 -0.29 4.23 -2.43
CA LEU A 100 0.86 4.09 -1.55
C LEU A 100 0.79 2.76 -0.81
N VAL A 101 1.95 2.17 -0.58
CA VAL A 101 2.15 1.07 0.36
C VAL A 101 3.18 1.51 1.39
N CYS A 102 2.94 1.26 2.67
CA CYS A 102 3.84 1.62 3.74
C CYS A 102 4.18 0.38 4.56
N GLY A 103 5.46 0.01 4.55
CA GLY A 103 6.04 -0.83 5.59
C GLY A 103 6.40 0.06 6.78
N ILE A 104 5.92 -0.25 7.97
CA ILE A 104 6.33 0.46 9.20
C ILE A 104 6.93 -0.52 10.19
N ARG A 105 7.86 -0.05 11.01
CA ARG A 105 8.34 -0.78 12.18
C ARG A 105 8.71 0.18 13.30
N ASP A 106 8.64 -0.32 14.53
CA ASP A 106 9.34 0.32 15.63
C ASP A 106 10.83 -0.03 15.57
N ASN A 107 11.66 0.97 15.80
CA ASN A 107 13.11 0.82 15.92
C ASN A 107 13.53 1.25 17.33
N ASP A 108 13.01 0.54 18.32
CA ASP A 108 13.31 0.76 19.72
C ASP A 108 14.79 0.40 20.00
N PRO A 109 15.58 1.30 20.60
CA PRO A 109 17.01 1.08 20.82
C PRO A 109 17.32 -0.04 21.82
N PHE A 110 16.35 -0.48 22.63
CA PHE A 110 16.51 -1.53 23.63
C PHE A 110 16.03 -2.90 23.14
N HIS A 111 14.97 -2.94 22.33
CA HIS A 111 14.35 -4.18 21.84
C HIS A 111 14.81 -4.55 20.41
N GLY A 112 15.46 -3.62 19.72
CA GLY A 112 15.85 -3.79 18.32
C GLY A 112 14.65 -3.69 17.37
N PRO A 113 14.87 -3.89 16.06
CA PRO A 113 13.83 -3.68 15.07
C PRO A 113 12.77 -4.78 15.13
N GLY A 114 11.50 -4.37 15.24
CA GLY A 114 10.36 -5.27 15.14
C GLY A 114 10.12 -5.82 13.72
N ASP A 115 9.22 -6.80 13.61
CA ASP A 115 8.65 -7.24 12.33
C ASP A 115 7.85 -6.08 11.69
N PRO A 116 7.90 -5.89 10.36
CA PRO A 116 7.16 -4.82 9.71
C PRO A 116 5.65 -5.07 9.77
N ASP A 117 4.89 -3.99 9.95
CA ASP A 117 3.49 -3.94 9.55
C ASP A 117 3.35 -3.44 8.10
N PHE A 118 2.29 -3.86 7.42
CA PHE A 118 2.03 -3.54 6.02
C PHE A 118 0.72 -2.79 5.86
N TYR A 119 0.79 -1.53 5.44
CA TYR A 119 -0.37 -0.68 5.21
C TYR A 119 -0.50 -0.32 3.72
N VAL A 120 -1.72 -0.23 3.24
CA VAL A 120 -2.04 0.13 1.85
C VAL A 120 -3.05 1.27 1.86
N LEU A 121 -2.77 2.30 1.07
CA LEU A 121 -3.72 3.38 0.80
C LEU A 121 -4.33 3.16 -0.60
N GLU A 122 -5.55 2.63 -0.63
CA GLU A 122 -6.26 2.30 -1.86
C GLU A 122 -7.10 3.46 -2.36
N ALA A 123 -7.25 3.56 -3.68
CA ALA A 123 -8.24 4.40 -4.32
C ALA A 123 -9.63 3.85 -4.05
N ASP A 124 -10.53 4.74 -3.65
CA ASP A 124 -11.94 4.44 -3.45
C ASP A 124 -12.78 5.55 -4.10
N ARG A 125 -14.09 5.36 -4.17
CA ARG A 125 -15.02 6.35 -4.71
C ARG A 125 -16.30 6.36 -3.90
N THR A 126 -16.88 7.54 -3.72
CA THR A 126 -18.24 7.67 -3.21
C THR A 126 -19.16 8.27 -4.27
N PHE A 127 -20.42 7.88 -4.24
CA PHE A 127 -21.46 8.40 -5.13
C PHE A 127 -22.33 9.39 -4.36
N ARG A 128 -22.32 10.64 -4.81
CA ARG A 128 -23.18 11.69 -4.26
C ARG A 128 -24.11 12.20 -5.35
N GLY A 129 -25.32 11.65 -5.38
CA GLY A 129 -26.26 11.89 -6.48
C GLY A 129 -25.72 11.32 -7.80
N SER A 130 -25.55 12.18 -8.81
CA SER A 130 -24.93 11.83 -10.09
C SER A 130 -23.40 12.02 -10.10
N SER A 131 -22.81 12.60 -9.06
CA SER A 131 -21.36 12.84 -8.97
C SER A 131 -20.62 11.66 -8.35
N THR A 132 -19.42 11.40 -8.86
CA THR A 132 -18.46 10.44 -8.29
C THR A 132 -17.29 11.22 -7.71
N GLU A 133 -17.12 11.16 -6.38
CA GLU A 133 -16.03 11.85 -5.69
C GLU A 133 -14.90 10.85 -5.38
N PRO A 134 -13.63 11.16 -5.72
CA PRO A 134 -12.50 10.32 -5.37
C PRO A 134 -12.30 10.30 -3.85
N ARG A 135 -12.07 9.11 -3.31
CA ARG A 135 -11.72 8.89 -1.91
C ARG A 135 -10.53 7.94 -1.83
N THR A 136 -10.06 7.75 -0.62
CA THR A 136 -9.07 6.72 -0.31
C THR A 136 -9.56 5.86 0.84
N ARG A 137 -8.96 4.68 0.96
CA ARG A 137 -9.21 3.74 2.04
C ARG A 137 -7.89 3.25 2.60
N LEU A 138 -7.74 3.26 3.93
CA LEU A 138 -6.56 2.75 4.59
C LEU A 138 -6.80 1.30 5.02
N ILE A 139 -5.88 0.41 4.66
CA ILE A 139 -6.00 -1.03 4.94
C ILE A 139 -4.70 -1.51 5.56
N ARG A 140 -4.77 -2.30 6.62
CA ARG A 140 -3.63 -3.06 7.15
C ARG A 140 -3.70 -4.49 6.68
N TRP A 141 -2.58 -5.04 6.21
CA TRP A 141 -2.45 -6.46 5.90
C TRP A 141 -1.56 -7.16 6.91
N THR A 142 -1.93 -8.38 7.22
CA THR A 142 -1.13 -9.31 8.01
C THR A 142 -0.26 -10.18 7.10
N ARG A 143 0.77 -10.80 7.68
CA ARG A 143 1.69 -11.71 6.97
C ARG A 143 0.97 -12.90 6.31
N ASP A 144 -0.07 -13.43 6.94
CA ASP A 144 -0.91 -14.53 6.42
C ASP A 144 -1.92 -14.09 5.35
N GLY A 145 -1.92 -12.81 4.99
CA GLY A 145 -2.71 -12.26 3.90
C GLY A 145 -4.16 -11.94 4.27
N ARG A 146 -4.45 -11.74 5.55
CA ARG A 146 -5.71 -11.14 5.99
C ARG A 146 -5.59 -9.61 5.91
N SER A 147 -6.69 -8.95 5.57
CA SER A 147 -6.77 -7.49 5.51
C SER A 147 -7.75 -6.97 6.58
N LEU A 148 -7.37 -5.90 7.27
CA LEU A 148 -8.21 -5.13 8.16
C LEU A 148 -8.47 -3.77 7.52
N ASP A 149 -9.74 -3.50 7.19
CA ASP A 149 -10.19 -2.19 6.72
C ASP A 149 -10.17 -1.20 7.91
N LEU A 150 -9.37 -0.14 7.80
CA LEU A 150 -9.22 0.89 8.82
C LEU A 150 -10.11 2.12 8.53
N GLY A 151 -10.95 2.05 7.49
CA GLY A 151 -11.90 3.07 7.11
C GLY A 151 -11.35 4.08 6.09
N GLU A 152 -11.96 5.26 6.08
CA GLU A 152 -11.60 6.35 5.17
C GLU A 152 -10.14 6.75 5.36
N GLY A 153 -9.40 6.73 4.24
CA GLY A 153 -8.00 7.08 4.20
C GLY A 153 -7.77 8.59 4.09
N PRO A 154 -6.54 9.05 4.34
CA PRO A 154 -6.14 10.43 4.08
C PRO A 154 -5.95 10.70 2.58
N LEU A 155 -5.66 11.96 2.22
CA LEU A 155 -5.15 12.29 0.89
C LEU A 155 -3.94 11.41 0.53
N PRO A 156 -3.71 11.09 -0.76
CA PRO A 156 -2.65 10.19 -1.21
C PRO A 156 -1.26 10.85 -1.16
N GLU A 157 -0.88 11.27 0.04
CA GLU A 157 0.37 11.94 0.37
C GLU A 157 1.08 11.16 1.48
N VAL A 158 2.39 11.04 1.37
CA VAL A 158 3.21 10.26 2.30
C VAL A 158 3.03 10.72 3.75
N GLY A 159 3.08 12.04 3.99
CA GLY A 159 2.91 12.60 5.33
C GLY A 159 1.53 12.26 5.92
N ALA A 160 0.48 12.50 5.14
CA ALA A 160 -0.89 12.27 5.57
C ALA A 160 -1.17 10.78 5.84
N MET A 161 -0.61 9.87 5.03
CA MET A 161 -0.66 8.42 5.27
C MET A 161 -0.03 8.04 6.60
N LEU A 162 1.15 8.57 6.91
CA LEU A 162 1.86 8.25 8.16
C LEU A 162 1.12 8.78 9.38
N ASP A 163 0.59 10.00 9.32
CA ASP A 163 -0.20 10.58 10.41
C ASP A 163 -1.48 9.75 10.67
N ALA A 164 -2.14 9.26 9.62
CA ALA A 164 -3.30 8.37 9.73
C ALA A 164 -2.92 7.02 10.37
N ILE A 165 -1.79 6.43 9.97
CA ILE A 165 -1.29 5.17 10.54
C ILE A 165 -0.98 5.34 12.04
N ILE A 166 -0.24 6.39 12.42
CA ILE A 166 0.11 6.68 13.82
C ILE A 166 -1.17 6.81 14.65
N ARG A 167 -2.17 7.53 14.15
CA ARG A 167 -3.47 7.68 14.83
C ARG A 167 -4.16 6.34 15.06
N VAL A 168 -4.15 5.43 14.08
CA VAL A 168 -4.74 4.10 14.23
C VAL A 168 -3.97 3.27 15.27
N MET A 169 -2.64 3.32 15.26
CA MET A 169 -1.81 2.59 16.24
C MET A 169 -2.05 3.07 17.67
N SER A 170 -2.23 4.38 17.88
CA SER A 170 -2.55 4.95 19.21
C SER A 170 -3.90 4.52 19.78
N ILE A 171 -4.86 4.12 18.94
CA ILE A 171 -6.19 3.70 19.39
C ILE A 171 -6.20 2.20 19.77
N GLY A 172 -5.30 1.41 19.18
CA GLY A 172 -5.20 -0.03 19.42
C GLY A 172 -4.16 -0.43 20.48
N SER A 173 -3.55 0.54 21.17
CA SER A 173 -2.58 0.33 22.26
C SER A 173 -3.22 0.47 23.63
#